data_AF-A0A2N2L7L0-F1
#
_entry.id   AF-A0A2N2L7L0-F1
#
_cell.length_a   1.000
_cell.length_b   1.000
_cell.length_c   1.000
_cell.angle_alpha   90.00
_cell.angle_beta   90.00
_cell.angle_gamma   90.00
#
_symmetry.space_group_name_H-M   'P 1'
#
loop_
_entity.id
_entity.type
_entity.pdbx_description
1 polymer ?
#
loop_
_entity_poly.entity_id
_entity_poly.type
_entity_poly.pdbx_seq_one_letter_code
_entity_poly.pdbx_strand_id
1 'polypeptide(L)'
;MATSFNQIEENLKNEARKLLEDGRVSLVLAYGRGYDENHPAPFVAKTAADVENIVFNEYCTANLARYLVRYPRGTKMAVAVKPADSRAVIQLIQEEKIKREDVILLGIPVIGMKNSKTGEVIDGKTTCGLYNPVLYDVLLGEEIHGQPVVSPYDVL
;
A
#
# COMPACT_ATOMS: atom_id res chain seq x y z
N MET A 1 10.76 -15.18 -5.46
CA MET A 1 11.58 -14.58 -4.36
C MET A 1 10.87 -13.30 -3.97
N ALA A 2 11.05 -12.75 -2.76
CA ALA A 2 10.40 -11.47 -2.45
C ALA A 2 11.17 -10.33 -3.12
N THR A 3 10.46 -9.43 -3.82
CA THR A 3 11.04 -8.21 -4.37
C THR A 3 11.56 -7.32 -3.23
N SER A 4 12.72 -6.70 -3.41
CA SER A 4 13.31 -5.81 -2.39
C SER A 4 12.47 -4.54 -2.22
N PHE A 5 12.48 -3.94 -1.02
CA PHE A 5 11.72 -2.71 -0.74
C PHE A 5 12.14 -1.55 -1.64
N ASN A 6 13.44 -1.40 -1.92
CA ASN A 6 13.95 -0.36 -2.82
C ASN A 6 13.39 -0.53 -4.24
N GLN A 7 13.33 -1.76 -4.76
CA GLN A 7 12.77 -2.01 -6.08
C GLN A 7 11.26 -1.69 -6.13
N ILE A 8 10.53 -2.04 -5.05
CA ILE A 8 9.12 -1.67 -4.91
C ILE A 8 8.94 -0.15 -4.87
N GLU A 9 9.81 0.56 -4.15
CA GLU A 9 9.79 2.03 -4.10
C GLU A 9 9.98 2.64 -5.49
N GLU A 10 10.96 2.17 -6.26
CA GLU A 10 11.20 2.64 -7.63
C GLU A 10 10.01 2.34 -8.55
N ASN A 11 9.45 1.13 -8.48
CA ASN A 11 8.28 0.76 -9.25
C ASN A 11 7.07 1.64 -8.89
N LEU A 12 6.86 1.89 -7.59
CA LEU A 12 5.81 2.77 -7.09
C LEU A 12 5.98 4.20 -7.60
N LYS A 13 7.20 4.74 -7.57
CA LYS A 13 7.51 6.07 -8.10
C LYS A 13 7.24 6.15 -9.61
N ASN A 14 7.68 5.16 -10.37
CA ASN A 14 7.51 5.16 -11.82
C ASN A 14 6.03 5.12 -12.22
N GLU A 15 5.23 4.23 -11.62
CA GLU A 15 3.80 4.15 -11.90
C GLU A 15 3.04 5.38 -11.38
N ALA A 16 3.39 5.90 -10.20
CA ALA A 16 2.80 7.13 -9.68
C ALA A 16 3.03 8.33 -10.60
N ARG A 17 4.27 8.49 -11.10
CA ARG A 17 4.65 9.56 -12.03
C ARG A 17 3.83 9.46 -13.31
N LYS A 18 3.79 8.28 -13.92
CA LYS A 18 3.03 8.01 -15.14
C LYS A 18 1.54 8.33 -14.97
N LEU A 19 0.91 7.87 -13.89
CA LEU A 19 -0.52 8.11 -13.65
C LEU A 19 -0.86 9.59 -13.46
N LEU A 20 0.04 10.36 -12.83
CA LEU A 20 -0.13 11.81 -12.65
C LEU A 20 0.11 12.58 -13.95
N GLU A 21 1.16 12.24 -14.70
CA GLU A 21 1.50 12.88 -15.99
C GLU A 21 0.44 12.61 -17.06
N ASP A 22 -0.08 11.38 -17.12
CA ASP A 22 -1.17 11.00 -18.02
C ASP A 22 -2.53 11.62 -17.62
N GLY A 23 -2.61 12.29 -16.45
CA GLY A 23 -3.85 12.88 -15.93
C GLY A 23 -4.93 11.85 -15.57
N ARG A 24 -4.57 10.57 -15.43
CA ARG A 24 -5.52 9.49 -15.09
C ARG A 24 -6.02 9.60 -13.65
N VAL A 25 -5.23 10.19 -12.78
CA VAL A 25 -5.56 10.47 -11.38
C VAL A 25 -5.16 11.90 -11.03
N SER A 26 -5.86 12.51 -10.07
CA SER A 26 -5.52 13.84 -9.56
C SER A 26 -4.54 13.80 -8.38
N LEU A 27 -4.37 12.63 -7.75
CA LEU A 27 -3.40 12.41 -6.68
C LEU A 27 -3.03 10.93 -6.54
N VAL A 28 -1.88 10.69 -5.92
CA VAL A 28 -1.40 9.37 -5.51
C VAL A 28 -1.21 9.37 -4.00
N LEU A 29 -1.85 8.43 -3.31
CA LEU A 29 -1.69 8.19 -1.89
C LEU A 29 -0.67 7.08 -1.67
N ALA A 30 0.45 7.43 -1.05
CA ALA A 30 1.58 6.55 -0.78
C ALA A 30 2.14 6.83 0.62
N TYR A 31 3.40 6.43 0.86
CA TYR A 31 4.14 6.81 2.06
C TYR A 31 5.22 7.81 1.66
N GLY A 32 5.55 8.69 2.59
CA GLY A 32 6.65 9.63 2.47
C GLY A 32 7.48 9.65 3.74
N ARG A 33 8.53 10.48 3.72
CA ARG A 33 9.41 10.67 4.87
C ARG A 33 8.60 11.20 6.05
N GLY A 34 8.69 10.51 7.19
CA GLY A 34 8.23 11.05 8.46
C GLY A 34 9.39 11.70 9.22
N TYR A 35 9.37 11.57 10.53
CA TYR A 35 10.39 12.20 11.38
C TYR A 35 11.73 11.45 11.38
N ASP A 36 11.72 10.14 11.10
CA ASP A 36 12.91 9.31 10.89
C ASP A 36 12.59 8.19 9.87
N GLU A 37 13.58 7.33 9.58
CA GLU A 37 13.44 6.22 8.62
C GLU A 37 12.47 5.11 9.07
N ASN A 38 12.28 4.96 10.39
CA ASN A 38 11.41 3.94 10.98
C ASN A 38 9.96 4.41 11.10
N HIS A 39 9.68 5.67 10.80
CA HIS A 39 8.35 6.27 10.95
C HIS A 39 7.88 6.95 9.66
N PRO A 40 7.80 6.22 8.53
CA PRO A 40 7.19 6.75 7.32
C PRO A 40 5.73 7.12 7.56
N ALA A 41 5.30 8.23 6.98
CA ALA A 41 3.96 8.79 7.16
C ALA A 41 3.16 8.71 5.85
N PRO A 42 1.81 8.67 5.92
CA PRO A 42 0.97 8.81 4.74
C PRO A 42 1.28 10.11 4.00
N PHE A 43 1.52 9.99 2.70
CA PHE A 43 1.93 11.09 1.83
C PHE A 43 1.05 11.14 0.59
N VAL A 44 0.82 12.36 0.10
CA VAL A 44 -0.04 12.62 -1.06
C VAL A 44 0.79 13.34 -2.10
N ALA A 45 1.08 12.65 -3.21
CA ALA A 45 1.68 13.26 -4.38
C ALA A 45 0.58 13.80 -5.31
N LYS A 46 0.68 15.05 -5.74
CA LYS A 46 -0.26 15.67 -6.70
C LYS A 46 0.41 16.03 -8.02
N THR A 47 1.73 16.11 -8.04
CA THR A 47 2.54 16.43 -9.21
C THR A 47 3.63 15.38 -9.41
N ALA A 48 4.16 15.29 -10.62
CA ALA A 48 5.30 14.42 -10.93
C ALA A 48 6.53 14.72 -10.05
N ALA A 49 6.72 15.98 -9.64
CA ALA A 49 7.80 16.36 -8.73
C ALA A 49 7.58 15.84 -7.30
N ASP A 50 6.32 15.75 -6.84
CA ASP A 50 6.02 15.24 -5.50
C ASP A 50 6.39 13.75 -5.35
N VAL A 51 6.36 13.00 -6.45
CA VAL A 51 6.66 11.56 -6.50
C VAL A 51 8.04 11.24 -5.95
N GLU A 52 9.01 12.14 -6.11
CA GLU A 52 10.36 11.96 -5.57
C GLU A 52 10.38 11.83 -4.04
N ASN A 53 9.37 12.37 -3.35
CA ASN A 53 9.22 12.29 -1.90
C ASN A 53 8.53 11.00 -1.43
N ILE A 54 8.07 10.15 -2.35
CA ILE A 54 7.54 8.84 -1.99
C ILE A 54 8.68 7.99 -1.44
N VAL A 55 8.39 7.24 -0.37
CA VAL A 55 9.30 6.28 0.24
C VAL A 55 8.56 4.97 0.43
N PHE A 56 9.23 3.84 0.28
CA PHE A 56 8.66 2.56 0.67
C PHE A 56 9.72 1.67 1.33
N ASN A 57 9.50 1.35 2.61
CA ASN A 57 10.40 0.51 3.39
C ASN A 57 9.62 -0.44 4.31
N GLU A 58 10.35 -1.23 5.09
CA GLU A 58 9.80 -2.22 6.02
C GLU A 58 8.95 -1.64 7.15
N TYR A 59 8.98 -0.32 7.37
CA TYR A 59 8.19 0.37 8.38
C TYR A 59 6.90 1.01 7.84
N CYS A 60 6.64 0.91 6.53
CA CYS A 60 5.42 1.40 5.85
C CYS A 60 4.16 0.57 6.22
N THR A 61 3.83 0.54 7.51
CA THR A 61 2.79 -0.32 8.09
C THR A 61 1.41 0.34 8.14
N ALA A 62 1.33 1.67 8.04
CA ALA A 62 0.06 2.40 8.09
C ALA A 62 -0.89 1.94 6.98
N ASN A 63 -2.19 1.86 7.29
CA ASN A 63 -3.19 1.53 6.28
C ASN A 63 -3.70 2.78 5.58
N LEU A 64 -3.38 2.91 4.28
CA LEU A 64 -3.70 4.07 3.46
C LEU A 64 -5.17 4.14 3.04
N ALA A 65 -5.89 3.01 2.99
CA ALA A 65 -7.30 2.97 2.58
C ALA A 65 -8.19 3.88 3.45
N ARG A 66 -7.83 4.07 4.74
CA ARG A 66 -8.57 4.97 5.66
C ARG A 66 -8.62 6.43 5.21
N TYR A 67 -7.71 6.87 4.34
CA TYR A 67 -7.67 8.25 3.87
C TYR A 67 -8.54 8.48 2.63
N LEU A 68 -8.95 7.41 1.92
CA LEU A 68 -9.76 7.53 0.71
C LEU A 68 -11.10 8.24 0.97
N VAL A 69 -11.70 8.00 2.14
CA VAL A 69 -12.97 8.64 2.55
C VAL A 69 -12.83 10.11 2.96
N ARG A 70 -11.61 10.64 3.03
CA ARG A 70 -11.36 12.06 3.34
C ARG A 70 -11.46 12.96 2.11
N TYR A 71 -11.54 12.37 0.92
CA TYR A 71 -11.65 13.09 -0.33
C TYR A 71 -13.11 13.16 -0.80
N PRO A 72 -13.49 14.20 -1.55
CA PRO A 72 -14.81 14.27 -2.17
C PRO A 72 -15.06 13.06 -3.08
N ARG A 73 -16.31 12.61 -3.16
CA ARG A 73 -16.72 11.57 -4.12
C ARG A 73 -16.40 12.02 -5.54
N GLY A 74 -15.95 11.08 -6.39
CA GLY A 74 -15.50 11.38 -7.76
C GLY A 74 -14.03 11.79 -7.89
N THR A 75 -13.30 11.96 -6.78
CA THR A 75 -11.85 12.22 -6.83
C THR A 75 -11.15 10.98 -7.40
N LYS A 76 -10.49 11.13 -8.56
CA LYS A 76 -9.69 10.06 -9.17
C LYS A 76 -8.35 9.95 -8.45
N MET A 77 -8.10 8.83 -7.77
CA MET A 77 -6.94 8.64 -6.92
C MET A 77 -6.20 7.36 -7.28
N ALA A 78 -4.88 7.34 -7.21
CA ALA A 78 -4.14 6.09 -7.06
C ALA A 78 -3.79 5.86 -5.58
N VAL A 79 -3.74 4.62 -5.13
CA VAL A 79 -3.36 4.28 -3.75
C VAL A 79 -2.45 3.07 -3.70
N ALA A 80 -1.33 3.21 -2.99
CA ALA A 80 -0.45 2.10 -2.65
C ALA A 80 -1.14 1.17 -1.65
N VAL A 81 -1.38 -0.09 -2.04
CA VAL A 81 -2.13 -1.05 -1.23
C VAL A 81 -1.32 -2.30 -0.92
N LYS A 82 -1.06 -2.51 0.37
CA LYS A 82 -0.61 -3.79 0.91
C LYS A 82 -1.81 -4.76 1.08
N PRO A 83 -1.60 -6.03 1.46
CA PRO A 83 -2.69 -7.01 1.63
C PRO A 83 -3.83 -6.52 2.53
N ALA A 84 -3.50 -6.00 3.72
CA ALA A 84 -4.49 -5.46 4.64
C ALA A 84 -5.21 -4.22 4.07
N ASP A 85 -4.51 -3.39 3.31
CA ASP A 85 -5.06 -2.17 2.70
C ASP A 85 -6.06 -2.53 1.61
N SER A 86 -5.72 -3.51 0.75
CA SER A 86 -6.61 -3.98 -0.32
C SER A 86 -7.94 -4.52 0.21
N ARG A 87 -7.92 -5.23 1.35
CA ARG A 87 -9.15 -5.68 2.03
C ARG A 87 -9.98 -4.52 2.58
N ALA A 88 -9.32 -3.51 3.15
CA ALA A 88 -10.01 -2.31 3.61
C ALA A 88 -10.65 -1.54 2.44
N VAL A 89 -9.97 -1.47 1.28
CA VAL A 89 -10.55 -0.89 0.07
C VAL A 89 -11.82 -1.64 -0.38
N ILE A 90 -11.79 -2.98 -0.38
CA ILE A 90 -12.98 -3.79 -0.70
C ILE A 90 -14.15 -3.43 0.22
N GLN A 91 -13.91 -3.33 1.53
CA GLN A 91 -14.94 -2.96 2.49
C GLN A 91 -15.50 -1.56 2.20
N LEU A 92 -14.63 -0.58 1.92
CA LEU A 92 -15.06 0.78 1.57
C LEU A 92 -15.89 0.84 0.28
N ILE A 93 -15.61 -0.04 -0.69
CA ILE A 93 -16.41 -0.17 -1.91
C ILE A 93 -17.77 -0.79 -1.58
N GLN A 94 -17.80 -1.88 -0.80
CA GLN A 94 -19.04 -2.56 -0.41
C GLN A 94 -19.97 -1.67 0.42
N GLU A 95 -19.41 -0.81 1.28
CA GLU A 95 -20.16 0.19 2.05
C GLU A 95 -20.49 1.47 1.27
N GLU A 96 -20.23 1.49 -0.05
CA GLU A 96 -20.46 2.64 -0.94
C GLU A 96 -19.80 3.95 -0.47
N LYS A 97 -18.72 3.85 0.33
CA LYS A 97 -17.94 5.00 0.78
C LYS A 97 -17.10 5.57 -0.36
N ILE A 98 -16.61 4.68 -1.23
CA ILE A 98 -15.85 5.02 -2.44
C ILE A 98 -16.41 4.23 -3.63
N LYS A 99 -16.23 4.75 -4.84
CA LYS A 99 -16.52 3.99 -6.06
C LYS A 99 -15.27 3.33 -6.60
N ARG A 100 -15.40 2.10 -7.09
CA ARG A 100 -14.27 1.35 -7.68
C ARG A 100 -13.63 2.08 -8.88
N GLU A 101 -14.45 2.76 -9.67
CA GLU A 101 -14.01 3.53 -10.85
C GLU A 101 -13.21 4.80 -10.52
N ASP A 102 -13.23 5.24 -9.26
CA ASP A 102 -12.51 6.43 -8.80
C ASP A 102 -11.12 6.11 -8.27
N VAL A 103 -10.77 4.83 -8.08
CA VAL A 103 -9.53 4.41 -7.46
C VAL A 103 -8.73 3.47 -8.36
N ILE A 104 -7.43 3.75 -8.50
CA ILE A 104 -6.42 2.87 -9.08
C ILE A 104 -5.59 2.28 -7.95
N LEU A 105 -5.52 0.96 -7.87
CA LEU A 105 -4.86 0.25 -6.78
C LEU A 105 -3.48 -0.21 -7.20
N LEU A 106 -2.46 0.40 -6.60
CA LEU A 106 -1.05 0.04 -6.78
C LEU A 106 -0.69 -1.02 -5.75
N GLY A 107 -0.82 -2.29 -6.16
CA GLY A 107 -0.65 -3.46 -5.31
C GLY A 107 0.79 -3.73 -4.94
N ILE A 108 1.05 -3.89 -3.64
CA ILE A 108 2.37 -4.19 -3.11
C ILE A 108 2.33 -5.51 -2.34
N PRO A 109 2.93 -6.58 -2.90
CA PRO A 109 3.26 -7.79 -2.16
C PRO A 109 4.24 -7.45 -1.04
N VAL A 110 3.97 -7.88 0.19
CA VAL A 110 4.84 -7.61 1.33
C VAL A 110 5.08 -8.83 2.19
N ILE A 111 6.32 -8.96 2.65
CA ILE A 111 6.77 -9.85 3.71
C ILE A 111 7.82 -9.11 4.53
N GLY A 112 7.93 -9.41 5.82
CA GLY A 112 9.00 -8.84 6.64
C GLY A 112 8.78 -7.39 7.09
N MET A 113 7.55 -6.88 7.06
CA MET A 113 7.21 -5.58 7.67
C MET A 113 7.61 -5.57 9.15
N LYS A 114 8.12 -4.46 9.67
CA LYS A 114 8.57 -4.32 11.06
C LYS A 114 7.72 -3.35 11.86
N ASN A 115 7.59 -3.62 13.15
CA ASN A 115 7.02 -2.67 14.10
C ASN A 115 8.03 -1.55 14.37
N SER A 116 7.64 -0.29 14.18
CA SER A 116 8.54 0.85 14.36
C SER A 116 9.05 1.02 15.79
N LYS A 117 8.31 0.51 16.79
CA LYS A 117 8.68 0.62 18.21
C LYS A 117 9.60 -0.50 18.68
N THR A 118 9.35 -1.73 18.25
CA THR A 118 10.10 -2.91 18.73
C THR A 118 11.19 -3.36 17.75
N GLY A 119 11.10 -2.97 16.47
CA GLY A 119 11.98 -3.43 15.41
C GLY A 119 11.73 -4.89 14.99
N GLU A 120 10.78 -5.56 15.65
CA GLU A 120 10.44 -6.96 15.37
C GLU A 120 9.62 -7.07 14.09
N VAL A 121 9.82 -8.17 13.37
CA VAL A 121 9.02 -8.50 12.20
C VAL A 121 7.58 -8.77 12.64
N ILE A 122 6.64 -8.11 11.98
CA ILE A 122 5.22 -8.32 12.19
C ILE A 122 4.88 -9.72 11.68
N ASP A 123 4.49 -10.59 12.61
CA ASP A 123 4.16 -11.98 12.34
C ASP A 123 2.98 -12.11 11.36
N GLY A 124 2.98 -13.21 10.59
CA GLY A 124 1.85 -13.69 9.80
C GLY A 124 0.56 -13.79 10.63
N LYS A 125 0.75 -14.11 11.92
CA LYS A 125 -0.17 -13.94 13.07
C LYS A 125 -1.11 -12.75 12.91
N THR A 126 -0.49 -11.59 12.87
CA THR A 126 -1.15 -10.27 12.95
C THR A 126 -1.59 -9.76 11.58
N THR A 127 -1.07 -10.35 10.50
CA THR A 127 -1.34 -9.95 9.10
C THR A 127 -2.31 -10.90 8.38
N CYS A 128 -3.01 -11.75 9.14
CA CYS A 128 -3.96 -12.76 8.61
C CYS A 128 -3.31 -13.74 7.60
N GLY A 129 -1.98 -13.89 7.62
CA GLY A 129 -1.24 -14.76 6.70
C GLY A 129 -1.32 -14.37 5.21
N LEU A 130 -1.72 -13.13 4.89
CA LEU A 130 -1.82 -12.65 3.50
C LEU A 130 -0.60 -11.81 3.13
N TYR A 131 0.10 -12.23 2.07
CA TYR A 131 1.30 -11.57 1.55
C TYR A 131 1.04 -10.75 0.29
N ASN A 132 0.04 -11.16 -0.50
CA ASN A 132 -0.32 -10.48 -1.75
C ASN A 132 -1.60 -9.65 -1.57
N PRO A 133 -1.70 -8.47 -2.21
CA PRO A 133 -2.94 -7.71 -2.27
C PRO A 133 -4.05 -8.55 -2.92
N VAL A 134 -5.24 -8.55 -2.31
CA VAL A 134 -6.41 -9.32 -2.79
C VAL A 134 -7.05 -8.62 -4.00
N LEU A 135 -6.99 -7.28 -4.01
CA LEU A 135 -7.49 -6.44 -5.10
C LEU A 135 -6.43 -5.41 -5.45
N TYR A 136 -6.02 -5.39 -6.72
CA TYR A 136 -5.06 -4.45 -7.29
C TYR A 136 -5.31 -4.24 -8.79
N ASP A 137 -4.85 -3.12 -9.33
CA ASP A 137 -4.86 -2.82 -10.78
C ASP A 137 -3.47 -3.04 -11.39
N VAL A 138 -2.42 -2.66 -10.65
CA VAL A 138 -1.02 -2.83 -11.04
C VAL A 138 -0.28 -3.48 -9.89
N LEU A 139 0.49 -4.53 -10.16
CA LEU A 139 1.34 -5.18 -9.17
C LEU A 139 2.76 -4.61 -9.25
N LEU A 140 3.27 -4.08 -8.14
CA LEU A 140 4.57 -3.39 -8.07
C LEU A 140 5.74 -4.30 -7.66
N GLY A 141 5.51 -5.62 -7.61
CA GLY A 141 6.50 -6.63 -7.27
C GLY A 141 6.07 -8.02 -7.72
N GLU A 142 6.82 -9.04 -7.32
CA GLU A 142 6.49 -10.44 -7.58
C GLU A 142 5.47 -10.97 -6.57
N GLU A 143 4.55 -11.81 -7.03
CA GLU A 143 3.65 -12.52 -6.14
C GLU A 143 4.43 -13.46 -5.21
N ILE A 144 4.06 -13.43 -3.94
CA ILE A 144 4.66 -14.26 -2.90
C ILE A 144 3.82 -15.53 -2.79
N HIS A 145 4.41 -16.67 -3.13
CA HIS A 145 3.79 -18.00 -3.00
C HIS A 145 4.61 -18.89 -2.05
N GLY A 146 3.96 -19.93 -1.49
CA GLY A 146 4.63 -20.98 -0.72
C GLY A 146 5.00 -20.62 0.72
N GLN A 147 4.52 -19.49 1.24
CA GLN A 147 4.64 -19.16 2.66
C GLN A 147 3.55 -19.90 3.46
N PRO A 148 3.88 -20.48 4.63
CA PRO A 148 2.89 -21.14 5.47
C PRO A 148 1.91 -20.09 6.00
N VAL A 149 0.62 -20.26 5.65
CA VAL A 149 -0.45 -19.48 6.26
C VAL A 149 -0.62 -20.02 7.68
N VAL A 150 -0.10 -19.29 8.67
CA VAL A 150 -0.27 -19.65 10.07
C VAL A 150 -1.68 -19.29 10.49
N SER A 151 -2.48 -20.29 10.84
CA SER A 151 -3.84 -20.06 11.33
C SER A 151 -3.76 -19.40 12.71
N PRO A 152 -4.63 -18.41 13.01
CA PRO A 152 -4.78 -17.90 14.37
C PRO A 152 -5.16 -19.00 15.38
N TYR A 153 -5.67 -20.15 14.90
CA TYR A 153 -6.10 -21.29 15.71
C TYR A 153 -5.02 -22.35 15.94
N ASP A 154 -3.83 -22.23 15.33
CA ASP A 154 -2.73 -23.21 15.48
C ASP A 154 -2.02 -23.12 16.85
N VAL A 155 -2.48 -22.26 17.75
CA VAL A 155 -1.98 -22.09 19.13
C VAL A 155 -2.95 -22.62 20.20
N LEU A 156 -4.04 -23.29 19.78
CA LEU A 156 -4.97 -24.02 20.65
C LEU A 156 -4.58 -25.51 20.71
#